data_AF-A0A6C2U9W9-F1
#
_entry.id   AF-A0A6C2U9W9-F1
#
_cell.length_a   1.000
_cell.length_b   1.000
_cell.length_c   1.000
_cell.angle_alpha   90.00
_cell.angle_beta   90.00
_cell.angle_gamma   90.00
#
_symmetry.space_group_name_H-M   'P 1'
#
loop_
_entity.id
_entity.type
_entity.pdbx_description
1 polymer ?
#
loop_
_entity_poly.entity_id
_entity_poly.type
_entity_poly.pdbx_seq_one_letter_code
_entity_poly.pdbx_strand_id
1 'polypeptide(L)'
;MKLGTGFYLVDHRLIAVAMAALLAVSDLLREVIRTHRNNGSEYVFPELADQYGRNPKMLTARLRKVLARIGYYENGTDQTMLVDEYDRHDLMQRAETHFYSIVTDQKREKSRQMLRAYLDGKSLCKSADFVGISKATASAYLNEIEKATGVAFIRGKKRKPESSSAPKLGSVHAEREQGMRRASIRDFHSFRTTWITLALCSGIPFELVQQVTGHATAEIVMEHYFKPQRAQLKQAIQRSMPSMLTSAVATPAEKAAEVLRTANATNWKATIGKALEILEGIP
;
A
#
# COMPACT_ATOMS: atom_id res chain seq x y z
N MET A 1 -9.29 -18.51 -19.12
CA MET A 1 -9.73 -17.18 -19.58
C MET A 1 -8.67 -16.16 -19.16
N LYS A 2 -7.93 -15.57 -20.09
CA LYS A 2 -6.77 -14.70 -19.81
C LYS A 2 -7.26 -13.31 -19.35
N LEU A 3 -7.21 -13.03 -18.04
CA LEU A 3 -7.30 -11.68 -17.49
C LEU A 3 -5.99 -10.94 -17.81
N GLY A 4 -5.91 -10.37 -19.00
CA GLY A 4 -4.70 -9.75 -19.53
C GLY A 4 -4.72 -8.23 -19.48
N THR A 5 -3.75 -7.66 -18.75
CA THR A 5 -2.91 -6.53 -19.18
C THR A 5 -3.44 -5.08 -19.24
N GLY A 6 -4.71 -4.76 -18.97
CA GLY A 6 -5.22 -3.39 -19.16
C GLY A 6 -5.17 -2.39 -17.99
N PHE A 7 -5.00 -2.82 -16.73
CA PHE A 7 -5.46 -2.00 -15.59
C PHE A 7 -4.44 -1.04 -14.95
N TYR A 8 -3.19 -1.00 -15.43
CA TYR A 8 -2.12 -0.24 -14.75
C TYR A 8 -1.78 1.09 -15.42
N LEU A 9 -2.38 1.39 -16.57
CA LEU A 9 -2.15 2.63 -17.31
C LEU A 9 -3.43 3.45 -17.32
N VAL A 10 -3.32 4.68 -16.82
CA VAL A 10 -4.41 5.65 -16.83
C VAL A 10 -4.38 6.34 -18.19
N ASP A 11 -5.27 5.92 -19.08
CA ASP A 11 -5.60 6.60 -20.33
C ASP A 11 -6.36 7.90 -20.01
N HIS A 12 -6.08 8.98 -20.75
CA HIS A 12 -6.84 10.24 -20.70
C HIS A 12 -8.36 10.07 -20.79
N ARG A 13 -8.84 9.04 -21.51
CA ARG A 13 -10.27 8.71 -21.63
C ARG A 13 -10.88 8.17 -20.33
N LEU A 14 -10.09 7.43 -19.53
CA LEU A 14 -10.50 6.91 -18.22
C LEU A 14 -10.44 7.98 -17.12
N ILE A 15 -9.72 9.10 -17.34
CA ILE A 15 -9.58 10.17 -16.34
C ILE A 15 -10.91 10.87 -16.07
N ALA A 16 -11.79 11.05 -17.05
CA ALA A 16 -13.07 11.74 -16.81
C ALA A 16 -13.95 10.98 -15.81
N VAL A 17 -14.00 9.65 -15.95
CA VAL A 17 -14.71 8.74 -15.04
C VAL A 17 -13.98 8.65 -13.70
N ALA A 18 -12.65 8.51 -13.71
CA ALA A 18 -11.85 8.49 -12.49
C ALA A 18 -11.93 9.81 -11.72
N MET A 19 -11.95 10.97 -12.37
CA MET A 19 -12.01 12.30 -11.73
C MET A 19 -13.36 12.61 -11.09
N ALA A 20 -14.45 12.10 -11.68
CA ALA A 20 -15.78 12.15 -11.09
C ALA A 20 -15.88 11.25 -9.85
N ALA A 21 -15.27 10.07 -9.87
CA ALA A 21 -15.23 9.19 -8.70
C ALA A 21 -14.16 9.55 -7.65
N LEU A 22 -13.11 10.27 -8.06
CA LEU A 22 -12.04 10.82 -7.20
C LEU A 22 -12.52 11.97 -6.31
N LEU A 23 -13.82 12.30 -6.30
CA LEU A 23 -14.40 13.29 -5.39
C LEU A 23 -14.23 12.94 -3.90
N ALA A 24 -13.77 11.73 -3.55
CA ALA A 24 -13.63 11.31 -2.16
C ALA A 24 -12.25 10.74 -1.74
N VAL A 25 -11.27 10.56 -2.64
CA VAL A 25 -10.15 9.64 -2.31
C VAL A 25 -8.74 10.26 -2.20
N SER A 26 -8.43 11.45 -2.73
CA SER A 26 -7.20 12.20 -2.35
C SER A 26 -7.01 13.42 -3.24
N ASP A 27 -6.98 14.62 -2.65
CA ASP A 27 -6.61 15.86 -3.36
C ASP A 27 -5.19 15.78 -3.94
N LEU A 28 -4.30 15.02 -3.30
CA LEU A 28 -2.93 14.80 -3.75
C LEU A 28 -2.87 14.08 -5.10
N LEU A 29 -3.68 13.03 -5.28
CA LEU A 29 -3.71 12.29 -6.55
C LEU A 29 -4.32 13.13 -7.67
N ARG A 30 -5.35 13.92 -7.34
CA ARG A 30 -5.96 14.87 -8.29
C ARG A 30 -4.92 15.88 -8.77
N GLU A 31 -4.13 16.44 -7.86
CA GLU A 31 -3.12 17.43 -8.20
C GLU A 31 -2.05 16.85 -9.12
N VAL A 32 -1.50 15.67 -8.78
CA VAL A 32 -0.50 14.99 -9.61
C VAL A 32 -1.03 14.72 -11.02
N ILE A 33 -2.28 14.26 -11.17
CA ILE A 33 -2.88 14.03 -12.48
C ILE A 33 -3.03 15.34 -13.26
N ARG A 34 -3.43 16.44 -12.60
CA ARG A 34 -3.57 17.75 -13.26
C ARG A 34 -2.23 18.26 -13.78
N THR A 35 -1.15 18.12 -13.01
CA THR A 35 0.20 18.54 -13.44
C THR A 35 0.66 17.82 -14.71
N HIS A 36 0.19 16.58 -14.93
CA HIS A 36 0.59 15.75 -16.07
C HIS A 36 -0.43 15.73 -17.21
N ARG A 37 -1.50 16.54 -17.14
CA ARG A 37 -2.44 16.72 -18.25
C ARG A 37 -1.81 17.55 -19.37
N ASN A 38 -2.27 17.32 -20.60
CA ASN A 38 -1.81 18.01 -21.82
C ASN A 38 -0.32 17.77 -22.16
N ASN A 39 0.20 16.59 -21.80
CA ASN A 39 1.58 16.19 -22.09
C ASN A 39 1.82 15.71 -23.53
N GLY A 40 0.82 15.83 -24.42
CA GLY A 40 0.90 15.38 -25.82
C GLY A 40 0.87 13.85 -26.02
N SER A 41 0.63 13.08 -24.96
CA SER A 41 0.60 11.61 -24.96
C SER A 41 -0.81 11.07 -24.68
N GLU A 42 -1.07 9.83 -25.10
CA GLU A 42 -2.29 9.09 -24.76
C GLU A 42 -2.39 8.73 -23.26
N TYR A 43 -1.25 8.59 -22.59
CA TYR A 43 -1.16 8.27 -21.18
C TYR A 43 -0.80 9.49 -20.32
N VAL A 44 -1.35 9.53 -19.10
CA VAL A 44 -0.99 10.54 -18.07
C VAL A 44 0.50 10.49 -17.73
N PHE A 45 1.07 9.28 -17.73
CA PHE A 45 2.48 9.06 -17.41
C PHE A 45 3.16 8.32 -18.57
N PRO A 46 3.56 9.01 -19.65
CA PRO A 46 4.11 8.37 -20.87
C PRO A 46 5.34 7.51 -20.59
N GLU A 47 6.26 8.01 -19.76
CA GLU A 47 7.47 7.29 -19.39
C GLU A 47 7.18 6.00 -18.61
N LEU A 48 6.18 6.03 -17.72
CA LEU A 48 5.77 4.85 -16.98
C LEU A 48 5.04 3.86 -17.88
N ALA A 49 4.25 4.35 -18.85
CA ALA A 49 3.59 3.52 -19.85
C ALA A 49 4.60 2.75 -20.69
N ASP A 50 5.63 3.42 -21.20
CA ASP A 50 6.70 2.78 -21.94
C ASP A 50 7.50 1.78 -21.08
N GLN A 51 7.85 2.15 -19.85
CA GLN A 51 8.51 1.22 -18.93
C GLN A 51 7.64 0.00 -18.60
N TYR A 52 6.32 0.16 -18.50
CA TYR A 52 5.39 -0.93 -18.26
C TYR A 52 5.29 -1.86 -19.47
N GLY A 53 5.25 -1.31 -20.68
CA GLY A 53 5.30 -2.07 -21.93
C GLY A 53 6.56 -2.93 -22.04
N ARG A 54 7.71 -2.39 -21.63
CA ARG A 54 9.00 -3.12 -21.61
C ARG A 54 9.08 -4.16 -20.50
N ASN A 55 8.55 -3.86 -19.30
CA ASN A 55 8.57 -4.77 -18.16
C ASN A 55 7.28 -4.68 -17.32
N PRO A 56 6.30 -5.56 -17.58
CA PRO A 56 5.04 -5.57 -16.84
C PRO A 56 5.18 -5.81 -15.33
N LYS A 57 6.29 -6.41 -14.87
CA LYS A 57 6.56 -6.70 -13.46
C LYS A 57 7.17 -5.51 -12.71
N MET A 58 7.50 -4.42 -13.41
CA MET A 58 8.19 -3.27 -12.83
C MET A 58 7.41 -2.66 -11.66
N LEU A 59 6.09 -2.49 -11.81
CA LEU A 59 5.24 -1.95 -10.75
C LEU A 59 5.19 -2.88 -9.52
N THR A 60 5.05 -4.19 -9.73
CA THR A 60 5.08 -5.18 -8.64
C THR A 60 6.41 -5.15 -7.91
N ALA A 61 7.53 -5.03 -8.63
CA ALA A 61 8.85 -4.91 -8.03
C ALA A 61 9.02 -3.62 -7.22
N ARG A 62 8.49 -2.49 -7.71
CA ARG A 62 8.48 -1.22 -6.95
C ARG A 62 7.64 -1.34 -5.69
N LEU A 63 6.44 -1.90 -5.78
CA LEU A 63 5.58 -2.12 -4.61
C LEU A 63 6.27 -2.99 -3.55
N ARG A 64 6.93 -4.07 -3.96
CA ARG A 64 7.67 -4.94 -3.02
C ARG A 64 8.77 -4.19 -2.27
N LYS A 65 9.46 -3.24 -2.91
CA LYS A 65 10.46 -2.40 -2.22
C LYS A 65 9.80 -1.53 -1.15
N VAL A 66 8.61 -0.97 -1.43
CA VAL A 66 7.84 -0.19 -0.45
C VAL A 66 7.38 -1.08 0.70
N LEU A 67 6.83 -2.25 0.41
CA LEU A 67 6.40 -3.23 1.43
C LEU A 67 7.56 -3.70 2.31
N ALA A 68 8.73 -3.96 1.71
CA ALA A 68 9.93 -4.32 2.45
C ALA A 68 10.38 -3.19 3.38
N ARG A 69 10.28 -1.92 2.95
CA ARG A 69 10.63 -0.74 3.77
C ARG A 69 9.78 -0.63 5.04
N ILE A 70 8.52 -1.02 4.97
CA ILE A 70 7.61 -0.99 6.13
C ILE A 70 7.63 -2.30 6.95
N GLY A 71 8.49 -3.27 6.59
CA GLY A 71 8.66 -4.51 7.37
C GLY A 71 7.87 -5.72 6.86
N TYR A 72 7.27 -5.66 5.66
CA TYR A 72 6.67 -6.83 5.00
C TYR A 72 7.64 -7.46 4.00
N TYR A 73 8.28 -8.55 4.40
CA TYR A 73 9.22 -9.32 3.56
C TYR A 73 9.29 -10.78 4.03
N GLU A 74 9.60 -11.71 3.12
CA GLU A 74 9.56 -13.14 3.44
C GLU A 74 10.84 -13.64 4.10
N ASN A 75 12.01 -13.24 3.59
CA ASN A 75 13.34 -13.56 4.09
C ASN A 75 14.33 -12.45 3.67
N GLY A 76 15.53 -12.40 4.26
CA GLY A 76 16.54 -11.33 4.09
C GLY A 76 17.05 -11.06 2.65
N THR A 77 16.42 -11.64 1.63
CA THR A 77 16.70 -11.49 0.20
C THR A 77 16.06 -10.24 -0.44
N ASP A 78 15.05 -9.65 0.20
CA ASP A 78 14.33 -8.47 -0.29
C ASP A 78 14.68 -7.17 0.43
N GLN A 79 15.51 -7.24 1.48
CA GLN A 79 16.08 -6.06 2.09
C GLN A 79 17.26 -5.57 1.24
N THR A 80 16.95 -4.85 0.17
CA THR A 80 17.94 -3.97 -0.41
C THR A 80 18.05 -2.79 0.56
N MET A 81 19.07 -2.79 1.44
CA MET A 81 19.43 -1.57 2.16
C MET A 81 19.51 -0.44 1.14
N LEU A 82 18.90 0.70 1.47
CA LEU A 82 19.08 1.90 0.68
C LEU A 82 20.58 2.17 0.57
N VAL A 83 20.97 2.73 -0.57
CA VAL A 83 22.24 3.44 -0.61
C VAL A 83 22.10 4.52 0.45
N ASP A 84 22.93 4.50 1.50
CA ASP A 84 22.87 5.56 2.51
C ASP A 84 22.94 6.90 1.78
N GLU A 85 22.18 7.90 2.23
CA GLU A 85 22.39 9.25 1.72
C GLU A 85 23.77 9.69 2.21
N TYR A 86 24.78 9.57 1.34
CA TYR A 86 26.16 9.88 1.67
C TYR A 86 26.56 11.19 1.01
N ASP A 87 27.23 12.03 1.79
CA ASP A 87 27.98 13.14 1.22
C ASP A 87 29.19 12.56 0.48
N ARG A 88 29.35 12.95 -0.79
CA ARG A 88 30.45 12.52 -1.64
C ARG A 88 31.79 12.94 -1.05
N HIS A 89 31.84 14.10 -0.40
CA HIS A 89 33.07 14.61 0.20
C HIS A 89 33.49 13.77 1.41
N ASP A 90 32.56 13.50 2.33
CA ASP A 90 32.80 12.65 3.51
C ASP A 90 33.20 11.22 3.10
N LEU A 91 32.51 10.61 2.13
CA LEU A 91 32.87 9.28 1.63
C LEU A 91 34.29 9.24 1.06
N MET A 92 34.66 10.25 0.26
CA MET A 92 36.00 10.35 -0.31
C MET A 92 37.07 10.52 0.79
N GLN A 93 36.79 11.34 1.81
CA GLN A 93 37.72 11.55 2.92
C GLN A 93 37.95 10.25 3.72
N ARG A 94 36.88 9.51 4.03
CA ARG A 94 36.98 8.19 4.70
C ARG A 94 37.71 7.15 3.82
N ALA A 95 37.46 7.17 2.51
CA ALA A 95 38.13 6.28 1.58
C ALA A 95 39.63 6.59 1.44
N GLU A 96 40.05 7.86 1.49
CA GLU A 96 41.47 8.22 1.49
C GLU A 96 42.20 7.66 2.71
N THR A 97 41.60 7.71 3.91
CA THR A 97 42.14 7.03 5.10
C THR A 97 42.37 5.54 4.85
N HIS A 98 41.44 4.88 4.17
CA HIS A 98 41.62 3.48 3.76
C HIS A 98 42.73 3.31 2.72
N PHE A 99 42.86 4.21 1.75
CA PHE A 99 43.90 4.13 0.72
C PHE A 99 45.32 4.21 1.31
N TYR A 100 45.54 4.99 2.38
CA TYR A 100 46.82 5.00 3.09
C TYR A 100 47.19 3.65 3.72
N SER A 101 46.20 2.81 4.05
CA SER A 101 46.44 1.47 4.60
C SER A 101 46.82 0.41 3.55
N ILE A 102 46.68 0.72 2.25
CA ILE A 102 46.98 -0.23 1.16
C ILE A 102 48.49 -0.21 0.88
N VAL A 103 49.14 -1.37 0.98
CA VAL A 103 50.60 -1.53 0.85
C VAL A 103 51.11 -1.28 -0.58
N THR A 104 50.36 -1.67 -1.61
CA THR A 104 50.80 -1.56 -3.00
C THR A 104 50.30 -0.27 -3.65
N ASP A 105 51.21 0.59 -4.13
CA ASP A 105 50.87 1.85 -4.80
C ASP A 105 49.99 1.66 -6.04
N GLN A 106 50.24 0.60 -6.81
CA GLN A 106 49.43 0.27 -7.98
C GLN A 106 47.97 -0.09 -7.60
N LYS A 107 47.77 -0.83 -6.51
CA LYS A 107 46.42 -1.15 -6.01
C LYS A 107 45.75 0.10 -5.46
N ARG A 108 46.49 0.92 -4.71
CA ARG A 108 46.01 2.18 -4.13
C ARG A 108 45.44 3.11 -5.21
N GLU A 109 46.23 3.37 -6.24
CA GLU A 109 45.84 4.30 -7.30
C GLU A 109 44.69 3.76 -8.16
N LYS A 110 44.70 2.46 -8.49
CA LYS A 110 43.58 1.82 -9.21
C LYS A 110 42.29 1.82 -8.40
N SER A 111 42.35 1.57 -7.10
CA SER A 111 41.18 1.64 -6.21
C SER A 111 40.62 3.06 -6.12
N ARG A 112 41.49 4.08 -6.03
CA ARG A 112 41.09 5.50 -6.02
C ARG A 112 40.42 5.90 -7.34
N GLN A 113 41.02 5.57 -8.48
CA GLN A 113 40.45 5.85 -9.80
C GLN A 113 39.12 5.13 -10.01
N MET A 114 39.01 3.88 -9.55
CA MET A 114 37.78 3.10 -9.61
C MET A 114 36.66 3.74 -8.79
N LEU A 115 36.95 4.19 -7.56
CA LEU A 115 35.97 4.87 -6.72
C LEU A 115 35.48 6.17 -7.37
N ARG A 116 36.40 7.03 -7.85
CA ARG A 116 36.05 8.28 -8.53
C ARG A 116 35.17 8.04 -9.76
N ALA A 117 35.60 7.15 -10.66
CA ALA A 117 34.84 6.81 -11.86
C ALA A 117 33.42 6.30 -11.54
N TYR A 118 33.27 5.52 -10.46
CA TYR A 118 31.98 5.01 -10.01
C TYR A 118 31.09 6.11 -9.41
N LEU A 119 31.66 7.01 -8.60
CA LEU A 119 30.94 8.14 -7.98
C LEU A 119 30.50 9.18 -9.02
N ASP A 120 31.27 9.38 -10.10
CA ASP A 120 30.89 10.19 -11.27
C ASP A 120 29.70 9.61 -12.06
N GLY A 121 29.20 8.44 -11.66
CA GLY A 121 27.97 7.84 -12.18
C GLY A 121 28.18 6.86 -13.33
N LYS A 122 29.43 6.53 -13.68
CA LYS A 122 29.71 5.45 -14.64
C LYS A 122 29.23 4.11 -14.06
N SER A 123 28.77 3.21 -14.94
CA SER A 123 28.40 1.85 -14.50
C SER A 123 29.63 1.08 -14.02
N LEU A 124 29.43 0.02 -13.25
CA LEU A 124 30.53 -0.83 -12.75
C LEU A 124 31.43 -1.32 -13.89
N CYS A 125 30.84 -1.75 -15.01
CA CYS A 125 31.57 -2.24 -16.18
C CYS A 125 32.40 -1.12 -16.82
N LYS A 126 31.77 0.02 -17.14
CA LYS A 126 32.45 1.17 -17.75
C LYS A 126 33.56 1.75 -16.87
N SER A 127 33.40 1.68 -15.56
CA SER A 127 34.42 2.11 -14.59
C SER A 127 35.60 1.15 -14.56
N ALA A 128 35.34 -0.17 -14.60
CA ALA A 128 36.39 -1.19 -14.66
C ALA A 128 37.21 -1.08 -15.95
N ASP A 129 36.53 -0.88 -17.09
CA ASP A 129 37.16 -0.70 -18.39
C ASP A 129 38.05 0.55 -18.42
N PHE A 130 37.58 1.66 -17.82
CA PHE A 130 38.33 2.92 -17.72
C PHE A 130 39.64 2.78 -16.92
N VAL A 131 39.62 1.99 -15.85
CA VAL A 131 40.79 1.75 -14.99
C VAL A 131 41.69 0.62 -15.54
N GLY A 132 41.22 -0.13 -16.54
CA GLY A 132 41.94 -1.27 -17.12
C GLY A 132 42.01 -2.47 -16.17
N ILE A 133 40.94 -2.73 -15.41
CA ILE A 133 40.83 -3.88 -14.50
C ILE A 133 39.61 -4.74 -14.83
N SER A 134 39.63 -6.01 -14.42
CA SER A 134 38.48 -6.88 -14.59
C SER A 134 37.28 -6.39 -13.76
N LYS A 135 36.07 -6.67 -14.24
CA LYS A 135 34.81 -6.39 -13.49
C LYS A 135 34.82 -7.03 -12.09
N ALA A 136 35.41 -8.22 -11.95
CA ALA A 136 35.52 -8.91 -10.66
C ALA A 136 36.43 -8.14 -9.69
N THR A 137 37.59 -7.68 -10.17
CA THR A 137 38.53 -6.85 -9.40
C THR A 137 37.93 -5.50 -9.02
N ALA A 138 37.23 -4.85 -9.95
CA ALA A 138 36.52 -3.60 -9.71
C ALA A 138 35.46 -3.75 -8.61
N SER A 139 34.69 -4.84 -8.66
CA SER A 139 33.74 -5.19 -7.59
C SER A 139 34.45 -5.40 -6.26
N ALA A 140 35.58 -6.12 -6.23
CA ALA A 140 36.35 -6.36 -5.02
C ALA A 140 36.82 -5.05 -4.38
N TYR A 141 37.39 -4.12 -5.16
CA TYR A 141 37.85 -2.82 -4.66
C TYR A 141 36.71 -1.99 -4.05
N LEU A 142 35.55 -1.90 -4.72
CA LEU A 142 34.42 -1.16 -4.16
C LEU A 142 33.89 -1.81 -2.88
N ASN A 143 33.88 -3.14 -2.79
CA ASN A 143 33.45 -3.86 -1.57
C ASN A 143 34.44 -3.67 -0.42
N GLU A 144 35.75 -3.65 -0.68
CA GLU A 144 36.78 -3.34 0.32
C GLU A 144 36.60 -1.92 0.87
N ILE A 145 36.36 -0.94 -0.01
CA ILE A 145 36.13 0.47 0.37
C ILE A 145 34.84 0.61 1.18
N GLU A 146 33.75 -0.01 0.75
CA GLU A 146 32.48 -0.01 1.49
C GLU A 146 32.65 -0.62 2.90
N LYS A 147 33.40 -1.72 3.02
CA LYS A 147 33.68 -2.34 4.33
C LYS A 147 34.55 -1.45 5.21
N ALA A 148 35.54 -0.77 4.64
CA ALA A 148 36.45 0.10 5.38
C ALA A 148 35.79 1.41 5.83
N THR A 149 34.90 1.97 5.00
CA THR A 149 34.20 3.23 5.28
C THR A 149 32.95 3.03 6.13
N GLY A 150 32.38 1.82 6.12
CA GLY A 150 31.10 1.50 6.76
C GLY A 150 29.90 2.13 6.05
N VAL A 151 30.09 2.74 4.88
CA VAL A 151 29.04 3.49 4.15
C VAL A 151 28.51 2.66 2.99
N ALA A 152 27.19 2.45 2.95
CA ALA A 152 26.55 1.62 1.94
C ALA A 152 26.38 2.33 0.58
N PHE A 153 27.45 2.53 -0.20
CA PHE A 153 27.37 3.33 -1.45
C PHE A 153 27.17 2.54 -2.77
N ILE A 154 27.42 1.22 -2.77
CA ILE A 154 27.35 0.41 -4.00
C ILE A 154 25.88 0.24 -4.44
N ARG A 155 25.59 0.65 -5.69
CA ARG A 155 24.26 0.59 -6.31
C ARG A 155 23.83 -0.86 -6.58
N GLY A 156 22.61 -1.21 -6.18
CA GLY A 156 21.99 -2.50 -6.49
C GLY A 156 22.54 -3.71 -5.71
N LYS A 157 23.47 -3.50 -4.78
CA LYS A 157 23.98 -4.55 -3.90
C LYS A 157 22.90 -4.97 -2.90
N LYS A 158 22.62 -6.27 -2.82
CA LYS A 158 21.79 -6.86 -1.75
C LYS A 158 22.66 -6.97 -0.50
N ARG A 159 22.27 -6.31 0.59
CA ARG A 159 22.99 -6.39 1.87
C ARG A 159 22.15 -7.21 2.83
N LYS A 160 22.78 -8.15 3.55
CA LYS A 160 22.12 -8.79 4.69
C LYS A 160 22.07 -7.73 5.80
N PRO A 161 20.91 -7.43 6.38
CA PRO A 161 20.87 -6.52 7.52
C PRO A 161 21.69 -7.10 8.67
N GLU A 162 22.77 -6.43 9.05
CA GLU A 162 23.35 -6.64 10.37
C GLU A 162 22.43 -5.90 11.33
N SER A 163 21.45 -6.62 11.88
CA SER A 163 20.35 -6.11 12.71
C SER A 163 19.41 -5.11 12.01
N SER A 164 18.43 -5.59 11.24
CA SER A 164 17.30 -4.72 10.86
C SER A 164 16.46 -4.48 12.10
N SER A 165 16.59 -3.30 12.71
CA SER A 165 15.69 -2.77 13.75
C SER A 165 14.27 -2.53 13.25
N ALA A 166 14.01 -2.69 11.95
CA ALA A 166 12.67 -2.65 11.38
C ALA A 166 11.87 -3.86 11.86
N PRO A 167 10.72 -3.68 12.55
CA PRO A 167 9.90 -4.78 13.01
C PRO A 167 9.40 -5.59 11.80
N LYS A 168 9.57 -6.92 11.87
CA LYS A 168 9.01 -7.84 10.86
C LYS A 168 7.49 -7.89 11.06
N LEU A 169 6.75 -7.12 10.26
CA LEU A 169 5.29 -7.06 10.32
C LEU A 169 4.61 -8.28 9.69
N GLY A 170 5.28 -8.99 8.77
CA GLY A 170 4.76 -10.24 8.20
C GLY A 170 5.30 -10.61 6.82
N SER A 171 4.83 -11.73 6.27
CA SER A 171 5.19 -12.20 4.92
C SER A 171 4.38 -11.50 3.82
N VAL A 172 4.95 -11.43 2.61
CA VAL A 172 4.24 -10.92 1.42
C VAL A 172 3.52 -12.03 0.69
N HIS A 173 4.00 -13.29 0.77
CA HIS A 173 3.35 -14.43 0.14
C HIS A 173 2.87 -15.47 1.17
N ALA A 174 1.93 -16.30 0.72
CA ALA A 174 1.46 -17.52 1.36
C ALA A 174 1.88 -18.71 0.51
N GLU A 175 2.20 -19.82 1.18
CA GLU A 175 2.33 -21.10 0.50
C GLU A 175 0.97 -21.57 0.00
N ARG A 176 0.97 -22.28 -1.12
CA ARG A 176 -0.22 -22.90 -1.70
C ARG A 176 0.04 -24.40 -1.79
N GLU A 177 -0.97 -25.19 -1.45
CA GLU A 177 -0.93 -26.64 -1.64
C GLU A 177 -0.86 -27.03 -3.13
N GLN A 178 -1.43 -26.19 -4.01
CA GLN A 178 -1.40 -26.42 -5.46
C GLN A 178 -1.02 -25.15 -6.24
N GLY A 179 -0.02 -25.30 -7.12
CA GLY A 179 0.45 -24.27 -8.06
C GLY A 179 1.95 -24.00 -7.99
N MET A 180 2.58 -23.74 -9.15
CA MET A 180 4.04 -23.51 -9.25
C MET A 180 4.54 -22.21 -8.61
N ARG A 181 3.65 -21.31 -8.16
CA ARG A 181 4.02 -20.00 -7.59
C ARG A 181 3.27 -19.75 -6.29
N ARG A 182 3.99 -19.22 -5.30
CA ARG A 182 3.43 -18.74 -4.02
C ARG A 182 2.36 -17.66 -4.27
N ALA A 183 1.32 -17.63 -3.44
CA ALA A 183 0.27 -16.62 -3.51
C ALA A 183 0.79 -15.29 -3.00
N SER A 184 0.65 -14.19 -3.73
CA SER A 184 0.85 -12.89 -3.09
C SER A 184 -0.32 -12.60 -2.15
N ILE A 185 -0.06 -12.43 -0.86
CA ILE A 185 -1.05 -12.00 0.14
C ILE A 185 -1.16 -10.47 0.11
N ARG A 186 -0.05 -9.79 -0.16
CA ARG A 186 0.07 -8.33 -0.15
C ARG A 186 0.56 -7.84 -1.51
N ASP A 187 -0.35 -7.57 -2.42
CA ASP A 187 -0.08 -6.98 -3.73
C ASP A 187 -1.17 -6.00 -4.17
N PHE A 188 -1.10 -5.52 -5.42
CA PHE A 188 -2.11 -4.62 -5.97
C PHE A 188 -3.52 -5.22 -6.00
N HIS A 189 -3.65 -6.54 -6.15
CA HIS A 189 -4.95 -7.20 -6.10
C HIS A 189 -5.51 -7.17 -4.68
N SER A 190 -4.68 -7.44 -3.67
CA SER A 190 -5.07 -7.33 -2.27
C SER A 190 -5.52 -5.91 -1.90
N PHE A 191 -4.81 -4.88 -2.35
CA PHE A 191 -5.23 -3.48 -2.11
C PHE A 191 -6.56 -3.14 -2.75
N ARG A 192 -6.81 -3.62 -3.97
CA ARG A 192 -8.09 -3.43 -4.66
C ARG A 192 -9.22 -4.05 -3.86
N THR A 193 -9.06 -5.30 -3.41
CA THR A 193 -10.06 -5.98 -2.57
C THR A 193 -10.28 -5.23 -1.26
N THR A 194 -9.22 -4.80 -0.57
CA THR A 194 -9.34 -4.01 0.67
C THR A 194 -10.08 -2.70 0.43
N TRP A 195 -9.77 -1.97 -0.64
CA TRP A 195 -10.45 -0.72 -0.97
C TRP A 195 -11.94 -0.94 -1.24
N ILE A 196 -12.31 -1.97 -2.02
CA ILE A 196 -13.71 -2.33 -2.30
C ILE A 196 -14.46 -2.63 -1.00
N THR A 197 -13.89 -3.47 -0.14
CA THR A 197 -14.51 -3.82 1.14
C THR A 197 -14.71 -2.58 2.01
N LEU A 198 -13.70 -1.72 2.14
CA LEU A 198 -13.81 -0.49 2.93
C LEU A 198 -14.87 0.46 2.35
N ALA A 199 -14.90 0.65 1.03
CA ALA A 199 -15.87 1.52 0.38
C ALA A 199 -17.32 1.05 0.62
N LEU A 200 -17.58 -0.25 0.47
CA LEU A 200 -18.89 -0.84 0.73
C LEU A 200 -19.26 -0.75 2.22
N CYS A 201 -18.32 -1.03 3.14
CA CYS A 201 -18.54 -0.88 4.57
C CYS A 201 -18.84 0.58 4.99
N SER A 202 -18.28 1.56 4.27
CA SER A 202 -18.56 2.99 4.46
C SER A 202 -19.90 3.43 3.85
N GLY A 203 -20.66 2.51 3.24
CA GLY A 203 -21.97 2.79 2.66
C GLY A 203 -21.92 3.39 1.25
N ILE A 204 -20.77 3.33 0.56
CA ILE A 204 -20.70 3.73 -0.85
C ILE A 204 -21.49 2.70 -1.67
N PRO A 205 -22.43 3.15 -2.53
CA PRO A 205 -23.20 2.27 -3.41
C PRO A 205 -22.32 1.36 -4.25
N PHE A 206 -22.77 0.10 -4.42
CA PHE A 206 -22.04 -0.91 -5.16
C PHE A 206 -21.78 -0.48 -6.61
N GLU A 207 -22.75 0.19 -7.24
CA GLU A 207 -22.66 0.66 -8.62
C GLU A 207 -21.50 1.64 -8.80
N LEU A 208 -21.27 2.53 -7.83
CA LEU A 208 -20.14 3.46 -7.85
C LEU A 208 -18.81 2.74 -7.64
N VAL A 209 -18.75 1.79 -6.71
CA VAL A 209 -17.56 0.95 -6.48
C VAL A 209 -17.23 0.12 -7.72
N GLN A 210 -18.25 -0.41 -8.39
CA GLN A 210 -18.16 -1.18 -9.62
C GLN A 210 -17.70 -0.31 -10.80
N GLN A 211 -18.16 0.94 -10.90
CA GLN A 211 -17.71 1.90 -11.90
C GLN A 211 -16.23 2.27 -11.73
N VAL A 212 -15.75 2.44 -10.49
CA VAL A 212 -14.36 2.81 -10.21
C VAL A 212 -13.39 1.67 -10.46
N THR A 213 -13.73 0.48 -9.98
CA THR A 213 -12.81 -0.65 -10.06
C THR A 213 -12.98 -1.39 -11.38
N GLY A 214 -14.20 -1.54 -11.86
CA GLY A 214 -14.58 -2.31 -13.04
C GLY A 214 -15.39 -3.54 -12.66
N HIS A 215 -16.36 -3.88 -13.52
CA HIS A 215 -17.45 -4.82 -13.28
C HIS A 215 -17.04 -6.16 -12.69
N ALA A 216 -16.09 -6.86 -13.33
CA ALA A 216 -15.72 -8.21 -12.93
C ALA A 216 -15.11 -8.31 -11.51
N THR A 217 -14.39 -7.29 -11.03
CA THR A 217 -13.76 -7.41 -9.70
C THR A 217 -14.70 -7.06 -8.57
N ALA A 218 -15.63 -6.12 -8.76
CA ALA A 218 -16.60 -5.80 -7.74
C ALA A 218 -17.52 -7.00 -7.45
N GLU A 219 -17.96 -7.71 -8.50
CA GLU A 219 -18.76 -8.93 -8.39
C GLU A 219 -18.02 -10.05 -7.64
N ILE A 220 -16.78 -10.36 -8.04
CA ILE A 220 -15.92 -11.35 -7.37
C ILE A 220 -15.72 -11.00 -5.89
N VAL A 221 -15.57 -9.72 -5.55
CA VAL A 221 -15.39 -9.30 -4.15
C VAL A 221 -16.68 -9.43 -3.34
N MET A 222 -17.83 -9.12 -3.95
CA MET A 222 -19.13 -9.33 -3.32
C MET A 222 -19.39 -10.81 -3.06
N GLU A 223 -19.02 -11.70 -3.97
CA GLU A 223 -19.17 -13.16 -3.84
C GLU A 223 -18.23 -13.77 -2.78
N HIS A 224 -16.95 -13.36 -2.75
CA HIS A 224 -15.94 -14.04 -1.95
C HIS A 224 -15.57 -13.35 -0.63
N TYR A 225 -15.66 -12.01 -0.56
CA TYR A 225 -15.12 -11.23 0.56
C TYR A 225 -16.18 -10.45 1.32
N PHE A 226 -17.30 -10.11 0.70
CA PHE A 226 -18.41 -9.46 1.38
C PHE A 226 -19.26 -10.49 2.15
N LYS A 227 -18.68 -11.01 3.24
CA LYS A 227 -19.42 -11.69 4.31
C LYS A 227 -19.58 -10.67 5.44
N PRO A 228 -20.57 -9.77 5.39
CA PRO A 228 -20.74 -8.76 6.43
C PRO A 228 -20.82 -9.49 7.77
N GLN A 229 -19.85 -9.21 8.66
CA GLN A 229 -19.89 -9.76 10.01
C GLN A 229 -21.22 -9.36 10.62
N ARG A 230 -21.92 -10.32 11.23
CA ARG A 230 -23.28 -10.17 11.73
C ARG A 230 -23.47 -8.89 12.58
N ALA A 231 -22.42 -8.46 13.28
CA ALA A 231 -22.38 -7.22 14.05
C ALA A 231 -22.42 -5.94 13.19
N GLN A 232 -21.64 -5.88 12.10
CA GLN A 232 -21.62 -4.74 11.18
C GLN A 232 -22.91 -4.66 10.35
N LEU A 233 -23.46 -5.81 9.95
CA LEU A 233 -24.78 -5.87 9.31
C LEU A 233 -25.87 -5.36 10.25
N LYS A 234 -25.86 -5.79 11.52
CA LYS A 234 -26.80 -5.31 12.54
C LYS A 234 -26.71 -3.79 12.72
N GLN A 235 -25.49 -3.24 12.79
CA GLN A 235 -25.28 -1.82 12.98
C GLN A 235 -25.69 -0.99 11.75
N ALA A 236 -25.42 -1.47 10.53
CA ALA A 236 -25.84 -0.82 9.29
C ALA A 236 -27.36 -0.87 9.09
N ILE A 237 -28.01 -2.00 9.41
CA ILE A 237 -29.47 -2.15 9.40
C ILE A 237 -30.11 -1.23 10.44
N GLN A 238 -29.59 -1.19 11.67
CA GLN A 238 -30.08 -0.29 12.73
C GLN A 238 -29.94 1.19 12.35
N ARG A 239 -28.92 1.54 11.56
CA ARG A 239 -28.66 2.92 11.15
C ARG A 239 -29.46 3.34 9.91
N SER A 240 -29.88 2.38 9.07
CA SER A 240 -30.51 2.64 7.77
C SER A 240 -32.00 2.29 7.72
N MET A 241 -32.56 1.63 8.73
CA MET A 241 -33.99 1.30 8.79
C MET A 241 -34.75 2.33 9.64
N PRO A 242 -35.87 2.89 9.15
CA PRO A 242 -36.82 3.61 9.99
C PRO A 242 -37.32 2.72 11.14
N SER A 243 -37.66 3.33 12.27
CA SER A 243 -38.14 2.66 13.50
C SER A 243 -39.37 1.74 13.32
N MET A 244 -39.98 1.71 12.14
CA MET A 244 -41.12 0.85 11.81
C MET A 244 -40.78 -0.63 11.58
N LEU A 245 -39.53 -0.98 11.21
CA LEU A 245 -39.18 -2.37 10.85
C LEU A 245 -38.37 -3.12 11.92
N THR A 246 -37.80 -2.39 12.87
CA THR A 246 -37.34 -2.98 14.12
C THR A 246 -38.46 -2.75 15.12
N SER A 247 -39.26 -3.77 15.41
CA SER A 247 -40.12 -3.77 16.59
C SER A 247 -39.23 -3.61 17.81
N ALA A 248 -38.85 -2.37 18.13
CA ALA A 248 -38.43 -2.00 19.45
C ALA A 248 -39.62 -2.40 20.31
N VAL A 249 -39.44 -3.45 21.11
CA VAL A 249 -40.35 -3.71 22.22
C VAL A 249 -40.29 -2.43 23.03
N ALA A 250 -41.25 -1.54 22.82
CA ALA A 250 -41.30 -0.25 23.48
C ALA A 250 -41.10 -0.52 24.96
N THR A 251 -40.12 0.16 25.55
CA THR A 251 -39.76 -0.07 26.94
C THR A 251 -41.01 0.16 27.80
N PRO A 252 -41.18 -0.55 28.92
CA PRO A 252 -42.34 -0.36 29.80
C PRO A 252 -42.58 1.13 30.13
N ALA A 253 -41.51 1.91 30.25
CA ALA A 253 -41.54 3.35 30.43
C ALA A 253 -42.16 4.14 29.25
N GLU A 254 -41.81 3.80 28.01
CA GLU A 254 -42.37 4.46 26.82
C GLU A 254 -43.85 4.12 26.63
N LYS A 255 -44.26 2.88 26.95
CA LYS A 255 -45.67 2.46 26.92
C LYS A 255 -46.50 3.18 27.98
N ALA A 256 -45.98 3.29 29.20
CA ALA A 256 -46.64 4.03 30.27
C ALA A 256 -46.77 5.52 29.94
N ALA A 257 -45.74 6.13 29.35
CA ALA A 257 -45.77 7.52 28.91
C ALA A 257 -46.84 7.77 27.83
N GLU A 258 -47.02 6.83 26.89
CA GLU A 258 -48.03 6.94 25.85
C GLU A 258 -49.46 6.83 26.42
N VAL A 259 -49.67 5.93 27.38
CA VAL A 259 -50.95 5.83 28.09
C VAL A 259 -51.25 7.14 28.83
N LEU A 260 -50.28 7.71 29.54
CA LEU A 260 -50.45 8.98 30.27
C LEU A 260 -50.77 10.17 29.35
N ARG A 261 -50.30 10.19 28.10
CA ARG A 261 -50.64 11.25 27.12
C ARG A 261 -52.13 11.26 26.75
N THR A 262 -52.83 10.16 26.94
CA THR A 262 -54.29 10.07 26.67
C THR A 262 -55.15 10.47 27.87
N ALA A 263 -54.53 10.90 28.98
CA ALA A 263 -55.22 11.32 30.18
C ALA A 263 -55.99 12.64 29.98
N ASN A 264 -57.25 12.65 30.39
CA ASN A 264 -58.15 13.79 30.42
C ASN A 264 -58.85 13.87 31.79
N ALA A 265 -59.58 14.96 32.04
CA ALA A 265 -60.23 15.23 33.33
C ALA A 265 -61.18 14.12 33.82
N THR A 266 -61.69 13.28 32.92
CA THR A 266 -62.65 12.22 33.24
C THR A 266 -62.03 10.83 33.38
N ASN A 267 -60.85 10.57 32.80
CA ASN A 267 -60.23 9.23 32.78
C ASN A 267 -58.87 9.15 33.49
N TRP A 268 -58.32 10.27 33.96
CA TRP A 268 -56.94 10.37 34.48
C TRP A 268 -56.60 9.31 35.54
N LYS A 269 -57.52 9.00 36.47
CA LYS A 269 -57.28 8.02 37.54
C LYS A 269 -57.12 6.59 37.02
N ALA A 270 -57.91 6.21 36.00
CA ALA A 270 -57.80 4.90 35.36
C ALA A 270 -56.56 4.81 34.46
N THR A 271 -56.21 5.91 33.78
CA THR A 271 -55.04 6.01 32.91
C THR A 271 -53.73 5.93 33.70
N ILE A 272 -53.66 6.57 34.87
CA ILE A 272 -52.51 6.45 35.79
C ILE A 272 -52.37 5.04 36.35
N GLY A 273 -53.48 4.39 36.73
CA GLY A 273 -53.45 3.00 37.21
C GLY A 273 -52.85 2.04 36.18
N LYS A 274 -53.29 2.13 34.92
CA LYS A 274 -52.74 1.33 33.81
C LYS A 274 -51.27 1.63 33.53
N ALA A 275 -50.85 2.89 33.66
CA ALA A 275 -49.45 3.27 33.48
C ALA A 275 -48.55 2.68 34.59
N LEU A 276 -49.05 2.60 35.83
CA LEU A 276 -48.35 1.99 36.96
C LEU A 276 -48.25 0.47 36.81
N GLU A 277 -49.32 -0.21 36.42
CA GLU A 277 -49.31 -1.66 36.13
C GLU A 277 -48.25 -2.02 35.09
N ILE A 278 -48.15 -1.23 34.02
CA ILE A 278 -47.14 -1.39 32.97
C ILE A 278 -45.71 -1.21 33.51
N LEU A 279 -45.49 -0.29 34.45
CA LEU A 279 -44.17 -0.02 35.03
C LEU A 279 -43.76 -1.04 36.09
N GLU A 280 -44.71 -1.55 36.87
CA GLU A 280 -44.48 -2.56 37.91
C GLU A 280 -44.37 -3.99 37.35
N GLY A 281 -44.74 -4.19 36.08
CA GLY A 281 -44.61 -5.46 35.38
C GLY A 281 -45.58 -6.54 35.88
N ILE A 282 -46.66 -6.12 36.54
CA ILE A 282 -47.74 -7.01 36.99
C ILE A 282 -48.70 -7.18 35.80
N PRO A 283 -48.94 -8.42 35.33
CA PRO A 283 -49.78 -8.68 34.15
C PRO A 283 -51.25 -8.33 34.37
#